data_AF-A0A5C7MC81-F1
#
_entry.id   AF-A0A5C7MC81-F1
#
_cell.length_a   1.000
_cell.length_b   1.000
_cell.length_c   1.000
_cell.angle_alpha   90.00
_cell.angle_beta   90.00
_cell.angle_gamma   90.00
#
_symmetry.space_group_name_H-M   'P 1'
#
loop_
_entity.id
_entity.type
_entity.pdbx_description
1 polymer ?
#
loop_
_entity_poly.entity_id
_entity_poly.type
_entity_poly.pdbx_seq_one_letter_code
_entity_poly.pdbx_strand_id
1 'polypeptide(L)'
;MVKVDDRIAARIAEAYPCTTEWFLMQDLRLSRRTIDQAVARLIKAGRIQRGWDDVALEITDDERKSRAIDDGIQALLSGYSK
;
A
#
# COMPACT_ATOMS: atom_id res chain seq x y z
N MET A 1 -2.46 15.71 -7.59
CA MET A 1 -1.25 15.61 -6.73
C MET A 1 -1.42 14.34 -5.90
N VAL A 2 -0.68 13.26 -6.22
CA VAL A 2 -0.84 11.97 -5.49
C VAL A 2 -0.24 12.14 -4.09
N LYS A 3 -1.01 11.80 -3.05
CA LYS A 3 -0.55 11.92 -1.66
C LYS A 3 0.60 10.94 -1.42
N VAL A 4 1.56 11.32 -0.58
CA VAL A 4 2.71 10.47 -0.19
C VAL A 4 2.23 9.13 0.37
N ASP A 5 1.15 9.16 1.16
CA ASP A 5 0.54 7.97 1.76
C ASP A 5 0.07 6.96 0.70
N ASP A 6 -0.54 7.44 -0.41
CA ASP A 6 -1.00 6.56 -1.49
C ASP A 6 0.16 5.95 -2.27
N ARG A 7 1.26 6.70 -2.45
CA ARG A 7 2.49 6.17 -3.06
C ARG A 7 3.11 5.06 -2.20
N ILE A 8 3.13 5.25 -0.89
CA ILE A 8 3.66 4.25 0.05
C ILE A 8 2.76 3.01 0.05
N ALA A 9 1.44 3.18 0.16
CA ALA A 9 0.49 2.08 0.12
C ALA A 9 0.57 1.27 -1.19
N ALA A 10 0.66 1.97 -2.34
CA ALA A 10 0.85 1.32 -3.64
C ALA A 10 2.15 0.51 -3.66
N ARG A 11 3.25 1.08 -3.16
CA ARG A 11 4.53 0.38 -3.15
C ARG A 11 4.56 -0.84 -2.23
N ILE A 12 3.91 -0.75 -1.07
CA ILE A 12 3.73 -1.90 -0.16
C ILE A 12 2.89 -2.99 -0.86
N ALA A 13 1.82 -2.62 -1.56
CA ALA A 13 0.97 -3.56 -2.29
C ALA A 13 1.72 -4.29 -3.42
N GLU A 14 2.67 -3.61 -4.09
CA GLU A 14 3.51 -4.19 -5.13
C GLU A 14 4.62 -5.12 -4.58
N ALA A 15 5.04 -4.91 -3.33
CA ALA A 15 6.06 -5.70 -2.69
C ALA A 15 5.44 -6.99 -2.10
N TYR A 16 5.37 -8.04 -2.89
CA TYR A 16 4.94 -9.36 -2.43
C TYR A 16 6.13 -10.17 -1.87
N PRO A 17 6.02 -10.81 -0.68
CA PRO A 17 4.84 -10.87 0.19
C PRO A 17 4.69 -9.66 1.15
N CYS A 18 5.78 -8.93 1.42
CA CYS A 18 5.80 -7.74 2.28
C CYS A 18 7.03 -6.87 1.95
N THR A 19 7.11 -5.68 2.55
CA THR A 19 8.29 -4.78 2.48
C THR A 19 8.68 -4.28 3.86
N THR A 20 9.75 -3.48 3.97
CA THR A 20 10.15 -2.82 5.23
C THR A 20 10.18 -1.29 5.05
N GLU A 21 10.11 -0.56 6.17
CA GLU A 21 10.27 0.90 6.17
C GLU A 21 11.62 1.33 5.55
N TRP A 22 12.68 0.55 5.79
CA TRP A 22 14.00 0.81 5.21
C TRP A 22 13.98 0.73 3.68
N PHE A 23 13.34 -0.30 3.12
CA PHE A 23 13.24 -0.44 1.67
C PHE A 23 12.42 0.69 1.05
N LEU A 24 11.31 1.09 1.69
CA LEU A 24 10.49 2.22 1.26
C LEU A 24 11.26 3.54 1.26
N MET A 25 12.15 3.77 2.23
CA MET A 25 13.02 4.95 2.23
C MET A 25 13.95 4.98 1.02
N GLN A 26 14.57 3.84 0.68
CA GLN A 26 15.49 3.73 -0.45
C GLN A 26 14.76 3.92 -1.79
N ASP A 27 13.64 3.21 -1.95
CA ASP A 27 12.87 3.16 -3.20
C ASP A 27 12.16 4.50 -3.49
N LEU A 28 11.52 5.10 -2.49
CA LEU A 28 10.76 6.33 -2.65
C LEU A 28 11.60 7.60 -2.42
N ARG A 29 12.87 7.44 -2.00
CA ARG A 29 13.79 8.53 -1.59
C ARG A 29 13.16 9.48 -0.57
N LEU A 30 12.47 8.91 0.41
CA LEU A 30 11.79 9.64 1.48
C LEU A 30 12.57 9.56 2.79
N SER A 31 12.43 10.60 3.62
CA SER A 31 13.03 10.59 4.95
C SER A 31 12.37 9.54 5.84
N ARG A 32 13.13 9.00 6.80
CA ARG A 32 12.62 8.08 7.83
C ARG A 32 11.37 8.64 8.51
N ARG A 33 11.43 9.91 8.94
CA ARG A 33 10.30 10.61 9.57
C ARG A 33 9.05 10.62 8.69
N THR A 34 9.21 10.84 7.39
CA THR A 34 8.09 10.85 6.44
C THR A 34 7.47 9.46 6.30
N ILE A 35 8.30 8.42 6.17
CA ILE A 35 7.85 7.03 6.10
C ILE A 35 7.12 6.66 7.39
N ASP A 36 7.71 6.90 8.56
CA ASP A 36 7.13 6.54 9.86
C ASP A 36 5.76 7.20 10.07
N GLN A 37 5.64 8.50 9.74
CA GLN A 37 4.37 9.21 9.84
C GLN A 37 3.30 8.67 8.88
N ALA A 38 3.68 8.36 7.64
CA ALA A 38 2.76 7.82 6.65
C ALA A 38 2.32 6.40 7.01
N VAL A 39 3.26 5.54 7.42
CA VAL A 39 2.99 4.18 7.89
C VAL A 39 2.05 4.20 9.08
N ALA A 40 2.30 5.04 10.09
CA ALA A 40 1.41 5.18 11.23
C ALA A 40 -0.02 5.60 10.83
N ARG A 41 -0.16 6.52 9.85
CA ARG A 41 -1.48 6.91 9.31
C ARG A 41 -2.16 5.76 8.57
N LEU A 42 -1.43 5.02 7.74
CA LEU A 42 -1.97 3.90 6.96
C LEU A 42 -2.39 2.73 7.85
N ILE A 43 -1.62 2.43 8.91
CA ILE A 43 -1.99 1.43 9.93
C ILE A 43 -3.25 1.88 10.66
N LYS A 44 -3.30 3.14 11.11
CA LYS A 44 -4.49 3.69 11.81
C LYS A 44 -5.74 3.67 10.92
N ALA A 45 -5.58 3.80 9.61
CA ALA A 45 -6.66 3.71 8.63
C ALA A 45 -7.03 2.26 8.27
N GLY A 46 -6.31 1.25 8.78
CA GLY A 46 -6.56 -0.17 8.49
C GLY A 46 -6.13 -0.60 7.08
N ARG A 47 -5.35 0.20 6.36
CA ARG A 47 -4.93 -0.07 4.96
C ARG A 47 -3.73 -1.01 4.89
N ILE A 48 -2.85 -0.93 5.89
CA ILE A 48 -1.66 -1.79 6.03
C ILE A 48 -1.57 -2.31 7.46
N GLN A 49 -0.82 -3.38 7.67
CA GLN A 49 -0.51 -3.94 8.98
C GLN A 49 0.97 -4.32 9.07
N ARG A 50 1.43 -4.55 10.31
CA ARG A 50 2.74 -5.13 10.56
C ARG A 50 2.63 -6.66 10.53
N GLY A 51 3.57 -7.28 9.82
CA GLY A 51 3.67 -8.73 9.70
C GLY A 51 4.34 -9.39 10.91
N TRP A 52 4.73 -10.66 10.76
CA TRP A 52 5.19 -11.54 11.84
C TRP A 52 6.45 -11.08 12.61
N ASP A 53 7.26 -10.19 12.06
CA ASP A 53 8.51 -9.72 12.66
C ASP A 53 8.47 -8.26 13.14
N ASP A 54 7.29 -7.62 13.18
CA ASP A 54 7.08 -6.19 13.51
C ASP A 54 7.83 -5.19 12.61
N VAL A 55 8.55 -5.66 11.58
CA VAL A 55 9.34 -4.88 10.63
C VAL A 55 8.74 -4.95 9.23
N ALA A 56 8.17 -6.10 8.88
CA ALA A 56 7.42 -6.34 7.67
C ALA A 56 6.14 -5.50 7.65
N LEU A 57 5.91 -4.82 6.54
CA LEU A 57 4.72 -4.08 6.19
C LEU A 57 4.03 -4.78 5.03
N GLU A 58 2.74 -5.04 5.21
CA GLU A 58 1.89 -5.67 4.21
C GLU A 58 0.54 -4.96 4.16
N ILE A 59 -0.16 -5.06 3.02
CA ILE A 59 -1.54 -4.60 2.92
C ILE A 59 -2.45 -5.52 3.73
N THR A 60 -3.48 -4.95 4.35
CA THR A 60 -4.49 -5.75 5.05
C THR A 60 -5.34 -6.54 4.06
N ASP A 61 -5.98 -7.61 4.53
CA ASP A 61 -6.92 -8.38 3.71
C ASP A 61 -8.13 -7.55 3.26
N ASP A 62 -8.55 -6.56 4.06
CA ASP A 62 -9.65 -5.66 3.72
C ASP A 62 -9.27 -4.70 2.59
N GLU A 63 -8.05 -4.14 2.62
CA GLU A 63 -7.53 -3.32 1.51
C GLU A 63 -7.34 -4.18 0.24
N ARG A 64 -6.86 -5.42 0.40
CA ARG A 64 -6.68 -6.37 -0.71
C ARG A 64 -8.01 -6.71 -1.39
N LYS A 65 -9.06 -7.00 -0.60
CA LYS A 65 -10.41 -7.28 -1.13
C LYS A 65 -11.04 -6.07 -1.81
N SER A 66 -10.95 -4.90 -1.19
CA SER A 66 -11.50 -3.66 -1.74
C SER A 66 -10.88 -3.34 -3.10
N ARG A 67 -9.56 -3.49 -3.24
CA ARG A 67 -8.87 -3.26 -4.51
C ARG A 67 -9.22 -4.30 -5.58
N ALA A 68 -9.39 -5.58 -5.21
CA ALA A 68 -9.84 -6.59 -6.16
C ALA A 68 -11.25 -6.29 -6.74
N ILE A 69 -12.12 -5.64 -5.94
CA ILE A 69 -13.43 -5.17 -6.39
C ILE A 69 -13.26 -3.99 -7.36
N ASP A 70 -12.44 -3.00 -7.01
CA ASP A 70 -12.17 -1.83 -7.87
C ASP A 70 -11.57 -2.25 -9.22
N ASP A 71 -10.60 -3.15 -9.21
CA ASP A 71 -9.99 -3.72 -10.41
C ASP A 71 -11.03 -4.51 -11.23
N GLY A 72 -11.91 -5.26 -10.56
CA GLY A 72 -13.03 -5.96 -11.17
C GLY A 72 -14.03 -5.01 -11.85
N ILE A 73 -14.40 -3.91 -11.20
CA ILE A 73 -15.28 -2.88 -11.78
C ILE A 73 -14.61 -2.22 -12.99
N GLN A 74 -13.33 -1.86 -12.87
CA GLN A 74 -12.56 -1.26 -13.97
C GLN A 74 -12.46 -2.20 -15.19
N ALA A 75 -12.26 -3.50 -14.95
CA ALA A 75 -12.23 -4.53 -15.99
C ALA A 75 -13.60 -4.70 -16.68
N LEU A 76 -14.69 -4.68 -15.92
CA LEU A 76 -16.06 -4.76 -16.45
C LEU A 76 -16.42 -3.53 -17.31
N LEU A 77 -16.04 -2.33 -16.87
CA LEU A 77 -16.28 -1.09 -17.60
C LEU A 77 -15.42 -0.99 -18.87
N SER A 78 -14.19 -1.49 -18.83
CA SER A 78 -13.28 -1.50 -19.99
C SER A 78 -13.65 -2.57 -21.02
N GLY A 79 -14.36 -3.63 -20.60
CA GLY A 79 -14.83 -4.72 -21.47
C GLY A 79 -16.06 -4.39 -22.31
N TYR A 80 -16.81 -3.33 -21.99
CA TYR A 80 -18.05 -2.93 -22.69
C TYR A 80 -17.84 -1.94 -23.84
N SER A 81 -16.58 -1.67 -24.23
CA SER A 81 -16.21 -0.69 -25.27
C SER A 81 -15.55 -1.35 -26.50
N LYS A 82 -16.04 -2.51 -26.93
CA LYS A 82 -15.67 -3.16 -28.19
C LYS A 82 -16.90 -3.58 -28.98
#